data_AF-A0A0X3NVW2-F1
#
_entry.id   AF-A0A0X3NVW2-F1
#
_cell.length_a   1.000
_cell.length_b   1.000
_cell.length_c   1.000
_cell.angle_alpha   90.00
_cell.angle_beta   90.00
_cell.angle_gamma   90.00
#
_symmetry.space_group_name_H-M   'P 1'
#
loop_
_entity.id
_entity.type
_entity.pdbx_description
1 polymer ?
#
loop_
_entity_poly.entity_id
_entity_poly.type
_entity_poly.pdbx_seq_one_letter_code
_entity_poly.pdbx_strand_id
1 'polypeptide(L)'
;SKEDAKKMWREQLYRSVDGRPLAHIGTSASVHHWLSSPDRLFPWLYLRGIQLRAGILSTKARRSRRKRLPDVLCHGRCGQIETLPHILQCCQVTKEARIWRHNSIMKSIAER
;
A
#
# COMPACT_ATOMS: atom_id res chain seq x y z
N SER A 1 -26.07 5.43 -17.02
CA SER A 1 -25.73 6.84 -16.72
C SER A 1 -24.22 7.01 -16.51
N LYS A 2 -23.69 8.24 -16.59
CA LYS A 2 -22.29 8.58 -16.24
C LYS A 2 -21.92 8.12 -14.82
N GLU A 3 -22.86 8.21 -13.90
CA GLU A 3 -22.65 7.77 -12.50
C GLU A 3 -22.56 6.23 -12.39
N ASP A 4 -23.36 5.49 -13.16
CA ASP A 4 -23.28 4.02 -13.20
C ASP A 4 -21.92 3.57 -13.75
N ALA A 5 -21.42 4.24 -14.80
CA ALA A 5 -20.10 3.97 -15.35
C ALA A 5 -19.01 4.20 -14.30
N LYS A 6 -19.03 5.34 -13.59
CA LYS A 6 -18.08 5.62 -12.50
C LYS A 6 -18.12 4.54 -11.41
N LYS A 7 -19.31 4.13 -10.99
CA LYS A 7 -19.50 3.10 -9.97
C LYS A 7 -18.91 1.77 -10.43
N MET A 8 -19.21 1.34 -11.65
CA MET A 8 -18.69 0.11 -12.24
C MET A 8 -17.15 0.12 -12.31
N TRP A 9 -16.56 1.21 -12.81
CA TRP A 9 -15.10 1.33 -12.93
C TRP A 9 -14.41 1.28 -11.57
N ARG A 10 -14.99 1.94 -10.57
CA ARG A 10 -14.50 1.89 -9.19
C ARG A 10 -14.53 0.48 -8.62
N GLU A 11 -15.63 -0.25 -8.81
CA GLU A 11 -15.76 -1.63 -8.35
C GLU A 11 -14.76 -2.56 -9.04
N GLN A 12 -14.57 -2.40 -10.36
CA GLN A 12 -13.55 -3.15 -11.10
C GLN A 12 -12.13 -2.86 -10.58
N LEU A 13 -11.81 -1.59 -10.33
CA LEU A 13 -10.53 -1.18 -9.76
C LEU A 13 -10.31 -1.84 -8.39
N TYR A 14 -11.30 -1.80 -7.49
CA TYR A 14 -11.18 -2.38 -6.14
C TYR A 14 -11.10 -3.91 -6.13
N ARG A 15 -11.56 -4.58 -7.19
CA ARG A 15 -11.37 -6.03 -7.36
C ARG A 15 -9.95 -6.38 -7.81
N SER A 16 -9.22 -5.44 -8.42
CA SER A 16 -7.83 -5.65 -8.83
C SER A 16 -6.88 -5.73 -7.64
N VAL A 17 -5.74 -6.41 -7.83
CA VAL A 17 -4.72 -6.58 -6.79
C VAL A 17 -4.21 -5.24 -6.24
N ASP A 18 -3.99 -4.24 -7.11
CA ASP A 18 -3.44 -2.94 -6.69
C ASP A 18 -4.52 -1.97 -6.21
N GLY A 19 -5.75 -2.12 -6.71
CA GLY A 19 -6.86 -1.25 -6.35
C GLY A 19 -7.62 -1.71 -5.10
N ARG A 20 -7.51 -2.98 -4.68
CA ARG A 20 -8.16 -3.48 -3.46
C ARG A 20 -7.87 -2.62 -2.21
N PRO A 21 -6.62 -2.20 -1.92
CA PRO A 21 -6.34 -1.32 -0.78
C PRO A 21 -6.95 0.07 -0.92
N LEU A 22 -7.20 0.53 -2.16
CA LEU A 22 -7.76 1.86 -2.42
C LEU A 22 -9.22 1.96 -1.96
N ALA A 23 -9.93 0.84 -1.81
CA ALA A 23 -11.32 0.82 -1.36
C ALA A 23 -11.52 1.50 0.00
N HIS A 24 -10.52 1.40 0.88
CA HIS A 24 -10.57 1.97 2.23
C HIS A 24 -9.79 3.28 2.35
N ILE A 25 -9.16 3.74 1.28
CA ILE A 25 -8.24 4.88 1.35
C ILE A 25 -8.95 6.18 1.71
N GLY A 26 -10.23 6.32 1.34
CA GLY A 26 -11.06 7.48 1.64
C GLY A 26 -11.62 7.51 3.06
N THR A 27 -11.38 6.49 3.89
CA THR A 27 -11.94 6.41 5.26
C THR A 27 -11.31 7.41 6.23
N SER A 28 -10.10 7.87 5.95
CA SER A 28 -9.41 8.86 6.76
C SER A 28 -8.74 9.89 5.87
N ALA A 29 -9.15 11.15 5.98
CA ALA A 29 -8.57 12.24 5.19
C ALA A 29 -7.15 12.60 5.66
N SER A 30 -6.87 12.44 6.96
CA SER A 30 -5.59 12.84 7.56
C SER A 30 -4.40 12.04 7.04
N VAL A 31 -4.60 10.78 6.63
CA VAL A 31 -3.52 9.95 6.05
C VAL A 31 -3.02 10.46 4.69
N HIS A 32 -3.74 11.42 4.10
CA HIS A 32 -3.40 12.05 2.81
C HIS A 32 -2.72 13.41 2.95
N HIS A 33 -2.61 13.97 4.16
CA HIS A 33 -2.13 15.34 4.37
C HIS A 33 -0.74 15.58 3.78
N TRP A 34 0.15 14.58 3.86
CA TRP A 34 1.50 14.66 3.30
C TRP A 34 1.54 14.88 1.78
N LEU A 35 0.44 14.62 1.06
CA LEU A 35 0.33 14.92 -0.38
C LEU A 35 0.17 16.43 -0.63
N SER A 36 -0.53 17.12 0.25
CA SER A 36 -0.80 18.56 0.14
C SER A 36 0.31 19.42 0.77
N SER A 37 1.22 18.82 1.54
CA SER A 37 2.34 19.49 2.21
C SER A 37 3.66 18.75 1.95
N PRO A 38 4.15 18.73 0.70
CA PRO A 38 5.36 18.01 0.31
C PRO A 38 6.64 18.56 0.97
N ASP A 39 6.63 19.83 1.39
CA ASP A 39 7.70 20.53 2.11
C ASP A 39 8.05 19.90 3.46
N ARG A 40 7.12 19.12 4.05
CA ARG A 40 7.32 18.41 5.32
C ARG A 40 8.07 17.09 5.19
N LEU A 41 8.42 16.69 3.97
CA LEU A 41 9.12 15.44 3.68
C LEU A 41 10.35 15.72 2.82
N PHE A 42 11.40 14.91 3.00
CA PHE A 42 12.50 14.91 2.06
C PHE A 42 12.00 14.55 0.64
N PRO A 43 12.46 15.23 -0.44
CA PRO A 43 11.95 15.01 -1.79
C PRO A 43 12.00 13.54 -2.25
N TRP A 44 13.08 12.83 -1.92
CA TRP A 44 13.23 11.40 -2.25
C TRP A 44 12.20 10.52 -1.52
N LEU A 45 11.85 10.86 -0.28
CA LEU A 45 10.87 10.15 0.52
C LEU A 45 9.46 10.44 0.02
N TYR A 46 9.17 11.68 -0.38
CA TYR A 46 7.90 12.04 -1.03
C TYR A 46 7.67 11.20 -2.30
N LEU A 47 8.66 11.13 -3.20
CA LEU A 47 8.58 10.30 -4.41
C LEU A 47 8.36 8.82 -4.09
N ARG A 48 9.07 8.27 -3.09
CA ARG A 48 8.86 6.89 -2.62
C ARG A 48 7.46 6.68 -2.03
N GLY A 49 6.95 7.66 -1.28
CA GLY A 49 5.59 7.67 -0.74
C GLY A 49 4.54 7.62 -1.85
N ILE A 50 4.72 8.41 -2.92
CA ILE A 50 3.84 8.39 -4.10
C ILE A 50 3.88 7.02 -4.78
N GLN A 51 5.07 6.45 -4.98
CA GLN A 51 5.23 5.12 -5.55
C GLN A 51 4.54 4.04 -4.71
N LEU A 52 4.66 4.13 -3.38
CA LEU A 52 4.01 3.23 -2.45
C LEU A 52 2.48 3.36 -2.54
N ARG A 53 1.97 4.60 -2.50
CA ARG A 53 0.53 4.90 -2.58
C ARG A 53 -0.10 4.40 -3.87
N ALA A 54 0.55 4.64 -5.01
CA ALA A 54 0.11 4.17 -6.32
C ALA A 54 0.29 2.64 -6.49
N GLY A 55 0.91 1.97 -5.51
CA GLY A 55 1.14 0.53 -5.54
C GLY A 55 2.18 0.10 -6.57
N ILE A 56 3.00 1.01 -7.09
CA ILE A 56 3.92 0.77 -8.22
C ILE A 56 5.31 0.28 -7.81
N LEU A 57 5.59 0.21 -6.51
CA LEU A 57 6.81 -0.43 -6.02
C LEU A 57 6.87 -1.90 -6.49
N SER A 58 8.06 -2.34 -6.84
CA SER A 58 8.29 -3.67 -7.41
C SER A 58 8.04 -4.76 -6.37
N THR A 59 7.05 -5.62 -6.64
CA THR A 59 6.86 -6.91 -5.94
C THR A 59 6.88 -8.05 -6.96
N LYS A 60 7.05 -9.30 -6.53
CA LYS A 60 6.96 -10.45 -7.44
C LYS A 60 5.61 -10.50 -8.17
N ALA A 61 4.50 -10.26 -7.49
CA ALA A 61 3.18 -10.23 -8.14
C ALA A 61 3.03 -9.11 -9.18
N ARG A 62 3.70 -7.95 -8.98
CA ARG A 62 3.71 -6.89 -10.00
C ARG A 62 4.63 -7.25 -11.17
N ARG A 63 5.83 -7.80 -10.89
CA ARG A 63 6.79 -8.23 -11.92
C ARG A 63 6.25 -9.36 -12.79
N SER A 64 5.49 -10.29 -12.22
CA SER A 64 4.91 -11.41 -12.96
C SER A 64 3.88 -10.96 -14.02
N ARG A 65 3.20 -9.82 -13.84
CA ARG A 65 2.26 -9.30 -14.85
C ARG A 65 2.94 -9.03 -16.19
N ARG A 66 4.15 -8.46 -16.16
CA ARG A 66 4.91 -8.14 -17.38
C ARG A 66 5.62 -9.38 -17.94
N LYS A 67 6.25 -10.17 -17.07
CA LYS A 67 7.18 -11.23 -17.48
C LYS A 67 6.58 -12.64 -17.45
N ARG A 68 5.31 -12.80 -17.05
CA ARG A 68 4.63 -14.09 -16.80
C ARG A 68 5.49 -15.05 -15.95
N LEU A 69 6.13 -14.49 -14.92
CA LEU A 69 7.00 -15.28 -14.03
C LEU A 69 6.15 -16.21 -13.16
N PRO A 70 6.57 -17.48 -13.00
CA PRO A 70 5.82 -18.46 -12.21
C PRO A 70 5.90 -18.18 -10.69
N ASP A 71 6.98 -17.59 -10.22
CA ASP A 71 7.17 -17.29 -8.79
C ASP A 71 6.54 -15.95 -8.39
N VAL A 72 5.36 -16.02 -7.78
CA VAL A 72 4.65 -14.87 -7.20
C VAL A 72 4.59 -14.91 -5.68
N LEU A 73 5.17 -15.92 -5.03
CA LEU A 73 5.06 -16.12 -3.59
C LEU A 73 6.04 -15.23 -2.84
N CYS A 74 5.63 -14.75 -1.66
CA CYS A 74 6.41 -13.86 -0.81
C CYS A 74 7.85 -14.34 -0.62
N HIS A 75 8.82 -13.43 -0.80
CA HIS A 75 10.24 -13.65 -0.50
C HIS A 75 10.45 -14.16 0.93
N GLY A 76 9.60 -13.75 1.87
CA GLY A 76 9.59 -14.22 3.24
C GLY A 76 9.08 -15.66 3.44
N ARG A 77 8.74 -16.38 2.37
CA ARG A 77 8.27 -17.78 2.39
C ARG A 77 7.04 -18.05 3.26
N CYS A 78 6.21 -17.03 3.51
CA CYS A 78 4.98 -17.18 4.28
C CYS A 78 3.79 -17.78 3.48
N GLY A 79 4.05 -18.33 2.28
CA GLY A 79 3.05 -18.98 1.42
C GLY A 79 2.02 -18.07 0.74
N GLN A 80 2.07 -16.75 0.97
CA GLN A 80 1.13 -15.79 0.37
C GLN A 80 1.69 -15.14 -0.89
N ILE A 81 0.81 -14.62 -1.76
CA ILE A 81 1.21 -13.86 -2.95
C ILE A 81 1.87 -12.54 -2.52
N GLU A 82 3.03 -12.25 -3.11
CA GLU A 82 3.82 -11.07 -2.79
C GLU A 82 3.24 -9.78 -3.41
N THR A 83 2.40 -9.13 -2.62
CA THR A 83 1.84 -7.81 -2.93
C THR A 83 2.30 -6.79 -1.87
N LEU A 84 2.27 -5.49 -2.21
CA LEU A 84 2.57 -4.45 -1.22
C LEU A 84 1.66 -4.50 0.01
N PRO A 85 0.33 -4.69 -0.13
CA PRO A 85 -0.56 -4.83 1.02
C PRO A 85 -0.18 -6.03 1.88
N HIS A 86 0.14 -7.16 1.25
CA HIS A 86 0.60 -8.34 1.98
C HIS A 86 1.86 -8.02 2.81
N ILE A 87 2.92 -7.49 2.18
CA ILE A 87 4.19 -7.17 2.87
C ILE A 87 3.97 -6.19 4.01
N LEU A 88 3.16 -5.15 3.81
CA LEU A 88 3.07 -4.02 4.74
C LEU A 88 2.01 -4.15 5.82
N GLN A 89 1.00 -5.02 5.62
CA GLN A 89 -0.15 -5.14 6.53
C GLN A 89 -0.26 -6.52 7.18
N CYS A 90 0.10 -7.60 6.47
CA CYS A 90 -0.26 -8.96 6.92
C CYS A 90 0.92 -9.93 7.03
N CYS A 91 2.04 -9.69 6.34
CA CYS A 91 3.12 -10.68 6.22
C CYS A 91 3.72 -11.03 7.58
N GLN A 92 3.91 -12.32 7.86
CA GLN A 92 4.48 -12.75 9.14
C GLN A 92 5.93 -12.27 9.30
N VAL A 93 6.70 -12.23 8.23
CA VAL A 93 8.11 -11.82 8.25
C VAL A 93 8.30 -10.36 8.66
N THR A 94 7.33 -9.49 8.36
CA THR A 94 7.38 -8.06 8.72
C THR A 94 6.57 -7.74 9.98
N LYS A 95 6.08 -8.76 10.71
CA LYS A 95 5.22 -8.57 11.90
C LYS A 95 5.87 -7.66 12.93
N GLU A 96 7.10 -7.97 13.34
CA GLU A 96 7.81 -7.19 14.37
C GLU A 96 8.04 -5.73 13.94
N ALA A 97 8.39 -5.50 12.67
CA ALA A 97 8.52 -4.16 12.13
C ALA A 97 7.19 -3.37 12.14
N ARG A 98 6.06 -4.04 11.91
CA ARG A 98 4.73 -3.40 12.03
C ARG A 98 4.41 -3.03 13.46
N ILE A 99 4.67 -3.92 14.42
CA ILE A 99 4.47 -3.67 15.85
C ILE A 99 5.35 -2.52 16.31
N TRP A 100 6.64 -2.55 15.96
CA TRP A 100 7.58 -1.48 16.29
C TRP A 100 7.13 -0.12 15.74
N ARG A 101 6.71 -0.07 14.47
CA ARG A 101 6.18 1.17 13.86
C ARG A 101 4.93 1.68 14.58
N HIS A 102 3.99 0.78 14.90
CA HIS A 102 2.79 1.14 15.65
C HIS A 102 3.15 1.72 17.02
N ASN A 103 3.98 1.02 17.80
CA ASN A 103 4.36 1.43 19.14
C ASN A 103 5.15 2.75 19.14
N SER A 104 6.01 2.96 18.15
CA SER A 104 6.74 4.22 17.98
C SER A 104 5.79 5.39 17.79
N ILE A 105 4.78 5.24 16.92
CA ILE A 105 3.76 6.28 16.70
C ILE A 105 2.94 6.51 17.97
N MET A 106 2.49 5.45 18.65
CA MET A 106 1.70 5.57 19.87
C MET A 106 2.48 6.29 20.98
N LYS A 107 3.78 5.99 21.13
CA LYS A 107 4.66 6.68 22.07
C LYS A 107 4.75 8.18 21.75
N SER A 108 4.98 8.55 20.49
CA SER A 108 5.04 9.96 20.08
C SER A 108 3.71 10.70 20.24
N ILE A 109 2.57 9.99 20.22
CA ILE A 109 1.26 10.57 20.52
C ILE A 109 1.06 10.73 22.03
N ALA A 110 1.51 9.77 22.84
CA ALA A 110 1.37 9.81 24.30
C ALA A 110 2.27 10.86 24.96
N GLU A 111 3.40 11.19 24.35
CA GLU A 111 4.34 12.24 24.80
C GLU A 111 3.92 13.66 24.36
N ARG A 112 2.83 13.76 23.59
CA ARG A 112 2.26 15.01 23.07
C ARG A 112 1.11 15.51 23.93
#